data_AF-A0A7C4TNU9-F1
#
_entry.id   AF-A0A7C4TNU9-F1
#
_cell.length_a   1.000
_cell.length_b   1.000
_cell.length_c   1.000
_cell.angle_alpha   90.00
_cell.angle_beta   90.00
_cell.angle_gamma   90.00
#
_symmetry.space_group_name_H-M   'P 1'
#
loop_
_entity.id
_entity.type
_entity.pdbx_description
1 polymer ?
#
loop_
_entity_poly.entity_id
_entity_poly.type
_entity_poly.pdbx_seq_one_letter_code
_entity_poly.pdbx_strand_id
1 'polypeptide(L)'
;MPDLLGNLLTDKKDDTKNVTFFRSILGIFVVFLFLGLLAGYFISRSYYKPNNLNQADSKDLNNVSFSSYEGIVTYVDPQLYPEDKIKFALMDSSGNEIILLRAKDQKLEVSEGHLVQVSGKKQKLFSTKGEYLLVESLVVKNATN
;
A
#
# COMPACT_ATOMS: atom_id res chain seq x y z
N MET A 1 81.91 8.42 -9.29
CA MET A 1 80.52 8.48 -9.79
C MET A 1 79.67 7.50 -8.97
N PRO A 2 79.01 7.93 -7.89
CA PRO A 2 78.08 7.08 -7.16
C PRO A 2 76.72 7.76 -7.08
N ASP A 3 75.86 7.60 -8.09
CA ASP A 3 74.52 8.22 -8.07
C ASP A 3 73.40 7.34 -8.64
N LEU A 4 73.65 6.04 -8.75
CA LEU A 4 72.66 5.10 -9.32
C LEU A 4 72.11 4.09 -8.29
N LEU A 5 72.72 3.99 -7.10
CA LEU A 5 72.26 3.08 -6.04
C LEU A 5 71.26 3.74 -5.07
N GLY A 6 71.24 5.07 -4.98
CA GLY A 6 70.33 5.80 -4.08
C GLY A 6 68.86 5.77 -4.54
N ASN A 7 68.62 5.75 -5.86
CA ASN A 7 67.27 5.79 -6.43
C ASN A 7 66.58 4.43 -6.55
N LEU A 8 67.29 3.31 -6.37
CA LEU A 8 66.71 1.97 -6.38
C LEU A 8 66.19 1.52 -5.00
N LEU A 9 66.57 2.24 -3.93
CA LEU A 9 66.12 1.94 -2.56
C LEU A 9 64.89 2.75 -2.13
N THR A 10 64.46 3.71 -2.95
CA THR A 10 63.38 4.65 -2.66
C THR A 10 62.06 4.33 -3.36
N ASP A 11 61.98 3.24 -4.12
CA ASP A 11 60.74 2.79 -4.79
C ASP A 11 59.95 1.80 -3.91
N LYS A 12 59.71 2.22 -2.67
CA LYS A 12 58.80 1.57 -1.71
C LYS A 12 57.75 2.57 -1.24
N LYS A 13 57.12 3.24 -2.20
CA LYS A 13 55.94 4.09 -2.08
C LYS A 13 55.00 3.57 -3.17
N ASP A 14 53.99 2.75 -2.89
CA ASP A 14 52.72 3.25 -2.36
C ASP A 14 51.73 2.09 -2.10
N ASP A 15 52.17 0.94 -1.57
CA ASP A 15 51.24 -0.18 -1.30
C ASP A 15 50.32 0.05 -0.08
N THR A 16 50.63 1.04 0.76
CA THR A 16 49.83 1.35 1.96
C THR A 16 48.61 2.23 1.67
N LYS A 17 48.56 2.89 0.51
CA LYS A 17 47.49 3.83 0.17
C LYS A 17 46.18 3.11 -0.18
N ASN A 18 46.26 1.91 -0.78
CA ASN A 18 45.10 1.15 -1.24
C ASN A 18 44.32 0.50 -0.07
N VAL A 19 45.01 0.04 0.97
CA VAL A 19 44.37 -0.66 2.12
C VAL A 19 43.44 0.28 2.91
N THR A 20 43.79 1.55 3.02
CA THR A 20 42.95 2.57 3.69
C THR A 20 41.69 2.86 2.89
N PHE A 21 41.76 2.94 1.55
CA PHE A 21 40.56 3.12 0.72
C PHE A 21 39.61 1.93 0.81
N PHE A 22 40.14 0.70 0.74
CA PHE A 22 39.33 -0.51 0.92
C PHE A 22 38.67 -0.57 2.30
N ARG A 23 39.38 -0.16 3.35
CA ARG A 23 38.82 -0.09 4.72
C ARG A 23 37.72 0.96 4.84
N SER A 24 37.86 2.12 4.19
CA SER A 24 36.82 3.16 4.17
C SER A 24 35.57 2.71 3.40
N ILE A 25 35.74 2.07 2.25
CA ILE A 25 34.63 1.52 1.45
C ILE A 25 33.90 0.42 2.21
N LEU A 26 34.64 -0.48 2.86
CA LEU A 26 34.07 -1.54 3.67
C LEU A 26 33.30 -0.97 4.87
N GLY A 27 33.80 0.09 5.51
CA GLY A 27 33.10 0.79 6.59
C GLY A 27 31.77 1.40 6.13
N ILE A 28 31.77 2.09 5.00
CA ILE A 28 30.55 2.66 4.40
C ILE A 28 29.56 1.56 4.02
N PHE A 29 30.03 0.46 3.43
CA PHE A 29 29.19 -0.67 3.07
C PHE A 29 28.44 -1.25 4.28
N VAL A 30 29.16 -1.45 5.39
CA VAL A 30 28.55 -1.95 6.65
C VAL A 30 27.50 -0.97 7.18
N VAL A 31 27.76 0.34 7.15
CA VAL A 31 26.78 1.36 7.59
C VAL A 31 25.51 1.32 6.74
N PHE A 32 25.64 1.26 5.41
CA PHE A 32 24.48 1.17 4.52
C PHE A 32 23.71 -0.15 4.68
N LEU A 33 24.40 -1.25 5.00
CA LEU A 33 23.76 -2.54 5.26
C LEU A 33 22.87 -2.47 6.52
N PHE A 34 23.35 -1.84 7.59
CA PHE A 34 22.54 -1.61 8.79
C PHE A 34 21.35 -0.69 8.51
N LEU A 35 21.56 0.41 7.77
CA LEU A 35 20.48 1.32 7.37
C LEU A 35 19.43 0.63 6.50
N GLY A 36 19.86 -0.23 5.58
CA GLY A 36 18.98 -1.03 4.73
C GLY A 36 18.15 -2.04 5.53
N LEU A 37 18.76 -2.73 6.51
CA LEU A 37 18.04 -3.63 7.42
C LEU A 37 17.02 -2.89 8.28
N LEU A 38 17.38 -1.72 8.81
CA LEU A 38 16.48 -0.85 9.58
C LEU A 38 15.30 -0.40 8.71
N ALA A 39 15.56 0.13 7.52
CA ALA A 39 14.52 0.56 6.59
C ALA A 39 13.61 -0.62 6.17
N GLY A 40 14.20 -1.78 5.88
CA GLY A 40 13.48 -3.01 5.55
C GLY A 40 12.56 -3.50 6.67
N TYR A 41 12.98 -3.39 7.93
CA TYR A 41 12.14 -3.74 9.09
C TYR A 41 10.96 -2.78 9.24
N PHE A 42 11.18 -1.47 9.07
CA PHE A 42 10.11 -0.46 9.12
C PHE A 42 9.09 -0.63 7.99
N ILE A 43 9.57 -0.92 6.77
CA ILE A 43 8.72 -1.18 5.61
C ILE A 43 7.94 -2.48 5.82
N SER A 44 8.62 -3.57 6.19
CA SER A 44 7.99 -4.88 6.44
C SER A 44 6.85 -4.77 7.48
N ARG A 45 7.04 -4.04 8.58
CA ARG A 45 5.98 -3.84 9.58
C ARG A 45 4.75 -3.09 9.07
N SER A 46 4.90 -2.20 8.09
CA SER A 46 3.78 -1.48 7.48
C SER A 46 3.00 -2.32 6.44
N TYR A 47 3.60 -3.39 5.91
CA TYR A 47 2.99 -4.24 4.87
C TYR A 47 2.58 -5.64 5.37
N TYR A 48 3.08 -6.11 6.50
CA TYR A 48 2.55 -7.27 7.20
C TYR A 48 1.38 -6.87 8.12
N LYS A 49 0.22 -6.60 7.52
CA LYS A 49 -1.05 -6.90 8.21
C LYS A 49 -1.30 -8.39 8.01
N PRO A 50 -1.06 -9.25 9.02
CA PRO A 50 -1.52 -10.63 8.94
C PRO A 50 -3.04 -10.59 8.76
N ASN A 51 -3.52 -11.34 7.77
CA ASN A 51 -4.92 -11.59 7.53
C ASN A 51 -5.46 -12.46 8.69
N ASN A 52 -5.63 -11.87 9.87
CA ASN A 52 -6.17 -12.53 11.03
C ASN A 52 -7.70 -12.45 10.96
N LEU A 53 -8.27 -13.50 10.39
CA LEU A 53 -9.60 -13.98 10.76
C LEU A 53 -9.65 -14.11 12.29
N ASN A 54 -10.68 -13.51 12.90
CA ASN A 54 -11.11 -13.67 14.29
C ASN A 54 -10.24 -13.01 15.38
N GLN A 55 -10.58 -11.78 15.77
CA GLN A 55 -10.73 -11.46 17.19
C GLN A 55 -11.61 -10.23 17.41
N ALA A 56 -12.71 -10.46 18.09
CA ALA A 56 -13.56 -9.42 18.66
C ALA A 56 -12.83 -8.67 19.78
N ASP A 57 -13.32 -7.45 20.02
CA ASP A 57 -13.12 -6.59 21.18
C ASP A 57 -11.72 -6.02 21.44
N SER A 58 -11.52 -4.83 20.87
CA SER A 58 -10.82 -3.76 21.59
C SER A 58 -11.58 -2.44 21.43
N LYS A 59 -12.05 -1.93 22.57
CA LYS A 59 -12.70 -0.63 22.80
C LYS A 59 -12.20 0.47 21.87
N ASP A 60 -13.09 0.97 21.02
CA ASP A 60 -12.72 1.89 19.95
C ASP A 60 -12.87 3.35 20.38
N LEU A 61 -11.72 4.01 20.51
CA LEU A 61 -11.59 5.46 20.55
C LEU A 61 -11.95 5.98 19.14
N ASN A 62 -13.07 6.70 19.03
CA ASN A 62 -13.57 7.30 17.78
C ASN A 62 -13.89 6.29 16.66
N ASN A 63 -15.01 5.61 16.84
CA ASN A 63 -15.62 4.61 15.95
C ASN A 63 -15.92 5.16 14.53
N VAL A 64 -14.90 5.21 13.68
CA VAL A 64 -15.08 5.27 12.23
C VAL A 64 -15.12 3.84 11.74
N SER A 65 -16.32 3.23 11.78
CA SER A 65 -16.54 1.84 11.39
C SER A 65 -16.09 1.62 9.94
N PHE A 66 -14.96 0.94 9.78
CA PHE A 66 -14.47 0.46 8.50
C PHE A 66 -15.23 -0.82 8.18
N SER A 67 -16.01 -0.80 7.11
CA SER A 67 -16.86 -1.93 6.68
C SER A 67 -16.34 -2.52 5.38
N SER A 68 -16.48 -3.83 5.23
CA SER A 68 -16.11 -4.56 4.01
C SER A 68 -17.30 -5.36 3.50
N TYR A 69 -17.53 -5.32 2.20
CA TYR A 69 -18.63 -5.98 1.50
C TYR A 69 -18.13 -6.66 0.23
N GLU A 70 -18.83 -7.70 -0.19
CA GLU A 70 -18.54 -8.44 -1.41
C GLU A 70 -19.78 -8.45 -2.31
N GLY A 71 -19.57 -8.25 -3.60
CA GLY A 71 -20.64 -8.23 -4.59
C GLY A 71 -20.18 -7.72 -5.94
N ILE A 72 -21.13 -7.48 -6.84
CA ILE A 72 -20.89 -7.01 -8.20
C ILE A 72 -21.09 -5.49 -8.24
N VAL A 73 -20.11 -4.75 -8.75
CA VAL A 73 -20.27 -3.30 -8.94
C VAL A 73 -21.20 -3.05 -10.12
N THR A 74 -22.28 -2.33 -9.89
CA THR A 74 -23.29 -2.02 -10.91
C THR A 74 -23.52 -0.52 -10.96
N TYR A 75 -23.59 0.05 -12.17
CA TYR A 75 -23.95 1.44 -12.37
C TYR A 75 -25.39 1.72 -11.93
N VAL A 76 -25.62 2.87 -11.29
CA VAL A 76 -26.95 3.37 -10.94
C VAL A 76 -27.15 4.79 -11.48
N ASP A 77 -28.39 5.12 -11.83
CA ASP A 77 -28.73 6.44 -12.37
C ASP A 77 -28.42 7.55 -11.35
N PRO A 78 -27.52 8.51 -11.66
CA PRO A 78 -27.18 9.62 -10.78
C PRO A 78 -28.37 10.52 -10.43
N GLN A 79 -29.43 10.52 -11.24
CA GLN A 79 -30.65 11.29 -10.98
C GLN A 79 -31.41 10.79 -9.74
N LEU A 80 -31.17 9.55 -9.30
CA LEU A 80 -31.73 9.01 -8.07
C LEU A 80 -31.07 9.60 -6.81
N TYR A 81 -29.83 10.06 -6.93
CA TYR A 81 -29.02 10.59 -5.83
C TYR A 81 -28.25 11.87 -6.22
N PRO A 82 -28.95 12.94 -6.64
CA PRO A 82 -28.31 14.11 -7.26
C PRO A 82 -27.38 14.88 -6.32
N GLU A 83 -27.72 14.94 -5.03
CA GLU A 83 -26.94 15.63 -4.00
C GLU A 83 -25.68 14.85 -3.59
N ASP A 84 -25.78 13.51 -3.59
CA ASP A 84 -24.72 12.62 -3.09
C ASP A 84 -23.72 12.21 -4.20
N LYS A 85 -24.04 12.47 -5.48
CA LYS A 85 -23.23 12.13 -6.66
C LYS A 85 -22.86 10.64 -6.70
N ILE A 86 -23.78 9.79 -6.28
CA ILE A 86 -23.63 8.33 -6.31
C ILE A 86 -23.93 7.85 -7.72
N LYS A 87 -23.07 6.95 -8.23
CA LYS A 87 -23.19 6.37 -9.58
C LYS A 87 -23.06 4.85 -9.60
N PHE A 88 -22.77 4.25 -8.45
CA PHE A 88 -22.53 2.81 -8.34
C PHE A 88 -23.21 2.24 -7.11
N ALA A 89 -23.61 0.98 -7.21
CA ALA A 89 -24.09 0.17 -6.12
C ALA A 89 -23.36 -1.18 -6.12
N LEU A 90 -23.24 -1.79 -4.95
CA LEU A 90 -22.79 -3.17 -4.82
C LEU A 90 -24.03 -4.06 -4.78
N MET A 91 -24.12 -5.00 -5.72
CA MET A 91 -25.22 -5.96 -5.79
C MET A 91 -24.77 -7.35 -5.39
N ASP A 92 -25.67 -8.14 -4.80
CA ASP A 92 -25.43 -9.57 -4.58
C ASP A 92 -25.55 -10.37 -5.89
N SER A 93 -25.29 -11.67 -5.82
CA SER A 93 -25.42 -12.57 -6.99
C SER A 93 -26.87 -12.75 -7.48
N SER A 94 -27.85 -12.32 -6.68
CA SER A 94 -29.29 -12.37 -7.00
C SER A 94 -29.81 -11.05 -7.56
N GLY A 95 -28.97 -10.01 -7.65
CA GLY A 95 -29.32 -8.67 -8.13
C GLY A 95 -29.91 -7.74 -7.07
N ASN A 96 -29.86 -8.10 -5.78
CA ASN A 96 -30.31 -7.22 -4.71
C ASN A 96 -29.21 -6.22 -4.33
N GLU A 97 -29.60 -4.98 -4.04
CA GLU A 97 -28.67 -3.96 -3.55
C GLU A 97 -28.18 -4.29 -2.13
N ILE A 98 -26.86 -4.38 -1.97
CA ILE A 98 -26.19 -4.52 -0.67
C ILE A 98 -25.94 -3.13 -0.08
N ILE A 99 -25.31 -2.24 -0.86
CA ILE A 99 -24.97 -0.88 -0.44
C ILE A 99 -24.63 0.02 -1.63
N LEU A 100 -24.96 1.30 -1.52
CA LEU A 100 -24.52 2.32 -2.46
C LEU A 100 -23.02 2.61 -2.32
N LEU A 101 -22.35 2.88 -3.44
CA LEU A 101 -20.91 3.08 -3.50
C LEU A 101 -20.54 4.46 -4.02
N ARG A 102 -19.53 5.07 -3.38
CA ARG A 102 -18.89 6.28 -3.86
C ARG A 102 -17.38 6.15 -3.73
N ALA A 103 -16.64 6.56 -4.74
CA ALA A 103 -15.19 6.66 -4.72
C ALA A 103 -14.75 8.08 -5.08
N LYS A 104 -13.54 8.45 -4.65
CA LYS A 104 -12.90 9.71 -5.05
C LYS A 104 -12.15 9.60 -6.39
N ASP A 105 -11.88 8.38 -6.82
CA ASP A 105 -11.14 8.01 -8.03
C ASP A 105 -12.03 7.15 -8.95
N GLN A 106 -11.48 6.76 -10.09
CA GLN A 106 -12.17 6.02 -11.16
C GLN A 106 -12.25 4.50 -10.89
N LYS A 107 -11.92 4.03 -9.67
CA LYS A 107 -11.79 2.58 -9.42
C LYS A 107 -13.09 1.80 -9.57
N LEU A 108 -14.23 2.45 -9.30
CA LEU A 108 -15.56 1.85 -9.46
C LEU A 108 -15.95 1.75 -10.93
N GLU A 109 -15.57 2.72 -11.74
CA GLU A 109 -15.81 2.73 -13.20
C GLU A 109 -15.05 1.57 -13.87
N VAL A 110 -13.80 1.35 -13.47
CA VAL A 110 -12.97 0.25 -14.01
C VAL A 110 -13.44 -1.13 -13.53
N SER A 111 -14.15 -1.18 -12.40
CA SER A 111 -14.55 -2.45 -11.76
C SER A 111 -16.02 -2.80 -12.00
N GLU A 112 -16.73 -2.05 -12.85
CA GLU A 112 -18.12 -2.31 -13.20
C GLU A 112 -18.29 -3.72 -13.80
N GLY A 113 -19.31 -4.44 -13.35
CA GLY A 113 -19.61 -5.80 -13.80
C GLY A 113 -18.72 -6.89 -13.20
N HIS A 114 -17.71 -6.54 -12.41
CA HIS A 114 -16.83 -7.51 -11.76
C HIS A 114 -17.29 -7.84 -10.34
N LEU A 115 -17.06 -9.10 -9.94
CA LEU A 115 -17.14 -9.51 -8.53
C LEU A 115 -15.96 -8.90 -7.77
N VAL A 116 -16.25 -8.10 -6.76
CA VAL A 116 -15.25 -7.37 -5.99
C VAL A 116 -15.50 -7.49 -4.51
N GLN A 117 -14.44 -7.29 -3.73
CA GLN A 117 -14.53 -6.94 -2.33
C GLN A 117 -14.20 -5.46 -2.16
N VAL A 118 -15.17 -4.68 -1.69
CA VAL A 118 -15.02 -3.24 -1.40
C VAL A 118 -14.86 -3.02 0.10
N SER A 119 -13.98 -2.10 0.47
CA SER A 119 -13.76 -1.72 1.87
C SER A 119 -13.68 -0.21 1.99
N GLY A 120 -14.33 0.32 3.03
CA GLY A 120 -14.42 1.76 3.19
C GLY A 120 -15.20 2.19 4.42
N LYS A 121 -15.58 3.46 4.43
CA LYS A 121 -16.29 4.08 5.55
C LYS A 121 -17.74 4.30 5.18
N LYS A 122 -18.65 3.89 6.06
CA LYS A 122 -20.07 4.20 5.91
C LYS A 122 -20.31 5.68 6.16
N GLN A 123 -21.10 6.30 5.31
CA GLN A 123 -21.55 7.67 5.42
C GLN A 123 -23.05 7.72 5.17
N LYS A 124 -23.73 8.69 5.77
CA LYS A 124 -25.16 8.89 5.56
C LYS A 124 -25.37 9.66 4.26
N LEU A 125 -26.41 9.31 3.52
CA LEU A 125 -26.87 10.14 2.40
C LEU A 125 -27.36 11.48 2.92
N PHE A 126 -27.15 12.54 2.13
CA PHE A 126 -27.72 13.86 2.43
C PHE A 126 -29.24 13.89 2.23
N SER A 127 -29.74 13.15 1.24
CA SER A 127 -31.13 13.21 0.81
C SER A 127 -32.08 12.29 1.60
N THR A 128 -31.59 11.19 2.19
CA THR A 128 -32.45 10.12 2.75
C THR A 128 -31.87 9.49 4.02
N LYS A 129 -32.65 8.63 4.69
CA LYS A 129 -32.19 7.76 5.80
C LYS A 129 -31.26 6.61 5.35
N GLY A 130 -30.74 6.66 4.12
CA GLY A 130 -29.82 5.66 3.58
C GLY A 130 -28.37 5.89 3.98
N GLU A 131 -27.55 4.87 3.77
CA GLU A 131 -26.10 4.93 3.92
C GLU A 131 -25.44 4.57 2.60
N TYR A 132 -24.26 5.15 2.35
CA TYR A 132 -23.36 4.75 1.27
C TYR A 132 -22.00 4.44 1.83
N LEU A 133 -21.25 3.61 1.11
CA LEU A 133 -19.86 3.30 1.41
C LEU A 133 -18.96 4.22 0.60
N LEU A 134 -18.17 5.05 1.29
CA LEU A 134 -17.04 5.74 0.70
C LEU A 134 -15.88 4.74 0.57
N VAL A 135 -15.68 4.25 -0.66
CA VAL A 135 -14.74 3.18 -0.98
C VAL A 135 -13.30 3.68 -0.91
N GLU A 136 -12.53 3.11 0.01
CA GLU A 136 -11.10 3.38 0.13
C GLU A 136 -10.28 2.33 -0.64
N SER A 137 -10.68 1.06 -0.57
CA SER A 137 -10.01 -0.06 -1.25
C SER A 137 -11.01 -0.96 -1.98
N LEU A 138 -10.59 -1.52 -3.12
CA LEU A 138 -11.35 -2.46 -3.93
C LEU A 138 -10.40 -3.56 -4.41
N VAL A 139 -10.83 -4.82 -4.27
CA VAL A 139 -10.10 -5.99 -4.77
C VAL A 139 -11.01 -6.75 -5.73
N VAL A 140 -10.60 -6.88 -6.99
CA VAL A 140 -11.30 -7.70 -7.98
C VAL A 140 -11.03 -9.17 -7.67
N LYS A 141 -12.10 -9.94 -7.47
CA LYS A 141 -11.99 -11.39 -7.34
C LYS A 141 -12.10 -12.00 -8.73
N ASN A 142 -10.97 -12.44 -9.27
CA ASN A 142 -10.98 -13.24 -10.47
C ASN A 142 -11.67 -14.58 -10.17
N ALA A 143 -12.72 -14.89 -10.91
CA ALA A 143 -13.30 -16.22 -10.96
C ALA A 143 -12.31 -17.13 -11.72
N THR A 144 -11.20 -17.48 -11.07
CA THR A 144 -10.32 -18.53 -11.58
C THR A 144 -10.99 -19.86 -11.23
N ASN A 145 -11.54 -20.52 -12.25
CA ASN A 145 -11.98 -21.91 -12.19
C ASN A 145 -10.75 -22.82 -12.29
#